data_AF-A0AAV8VYG3-F1
#
_entry.id   AF-A0AAV8VYG3-F1
#
_cell.length_a   1.000
_cell.length_b   1.000
_cell.length_c   1.000
_cell.angle_alpha   90.00
_cell.angle_beta   90.00
_cell.angle_gamma   90.00
#
_symmetry.space_group_name_H-M   'P 1'
#
loop_
_entity.id
_entity.type
_entity.pdbx_description
1 polymer ?
#
loop_
_entity_poly.entity_id
_entity_poly.type
_entity_poly.pdbx_seq_one_letter_code
_entity_poly.pdbx_strand_id
1 'polypeptide(L)' 'MVLSERQRIEILILLGCGDKIRSQAEVCALFNAKYTENQISQGSEIFHKFEEHGTVHDLPRTGRARTLNEEKKWDTA' A
#
# COMPACT_ATOMS: atom_id res chain seq x y z
N MET A 1 -6.19 4.25 7.07
CA MET A 1 -7.02 3.11 6.62
C MET A 1 -6.08 2.03 6.10
N VAL A 2 -6.25 0.77 6.49
CA VAL A 2 -5.37 -0.32 6.03
C VAL A 2 -6.14 -1.14 5.00
N LEU A 3 -5.74 -1.04 3.74
CA LEU A 3 -6.29 -1.89 2.68
C LEU A 3 -5.69 -3.29 2.78
N SER A 4 -6.54 -4.30 2.67
CA SER A 4 -6.10 -5.68 2.51
C SER A 4 -5.28 -5.86 1.23
N GLU A 5 -4.38 -6.83 1.22
CA GLU A 5 -3.57 -7.14 0.03
C GLU A 5 -4.43 -7.40 -1.21
N ARG A 6 -5.56 -8.12 -1.04
CA ARG A 6 -6.54 -8.33 -2.11
C ARG A 6 -7.06 -7.02 -2.69
N GLN A 7 -7.43 -6.06 -1.83
CA GLN A 7 -7.89 -4.74 -2.27
C GLN A 7 -6.79 -3.96 -3.00
N ARG A 8 -5.53 -4.06 -2.54
CA ARG A 8 -4.40 -3.40 -3.21
C ARG A 8 -4.14 -3.99 -4.59
N ILE A 9 -4.20 -5.32 -4.74
CA ILE A 9 -4.09 -6.00 -6.03
C ILE A 9 -5.27 -5.61 -6.94
N GLU A 10 -6.48 -5.53 -6.40
CA GLU A 10 -7.66 -5.13 -7.16
C GLU A 10 -7.54 -3.71 -7.73
N ILE A 11 -6.95 -2.78 -6.97
CA ILE A 11 -6.63 -1.43 -7.46
C ILE A 11 -5.69 -1.48 -8.67
N LEU A 12 -4.70 -2.37 -8.68
CA LEU A 12 -3.81 -2.55 -9.84
C LEU A 12 -4.53 -3.15 -11.05
N ILE A 13 -5.41 -4.13 -10.83
CA ILE A 13 -6.23 -4.71 -11.89
C ILE A 13 -7.12 -3.64 -12.51
N LEU A 14 -7.68 -2.73 -11.69
CA LEU A 14 -8.47 -1.61 -12.19
C LEU A 14 -7.62 -0.57 -12.93
N LEU A 15 -6.37 -0.36 -12.51
CA LEU A 15 -5.44 0.56 -13.15
C LEU A 15 -5.06 0.10 -14.56
N GLY A 16 -4.73 -1.18 -14.71
CA GLY A 16 -4.36 -1.79 -16.00
C GLY A 16 -5.09 -3.11 -16.20
N CYS A 17 -6.13 -3.10 -17.05
CA CYS A 17 -6.87 -4.31 -17.43
C CYS A 17 -6.85 -4.44 -18.96
N GLY A 18 -6.10 -5.44 -19.46
CA GLY A 18 -5.87 -5.60 -20.89
C GLY A 18 -5.05 -4.44 -21.47
N ASP A 19 -5.46 -3.91 -22.63
CA ASP A 19 -4.76 -2.83 -23.33
C ASP A 19 -5.12 -1.41 -22.82
N LYS A 20 -5.98 -1.32 -21.79
CA LYS A 20 -6.48 -0.05 -21.27
C LYS A 20 -5.84 0.28 -19.93
N ILE A 21 -5.22 1.44 -19.87
CA ILE A 21 -4.78 2.09 -18.64
C ILE A 21 -5.84 3.12 -18.26
N ARG A 22 -6.41 2.98 -17.06
CA ARG A 22 -7.34 3.96 -16.49
C ARG A 22 -6.57 5.03 -15.73
N SER A 23 -7.17 6.20 -15.62
CA SER A 23 -6.67 7.24 -14.71
C SER A 23 -6.93 6.84 -13.25
N GLN A 24 -6.10 7.35 -12.33
CA GLN A 24 -6.31 7.15 -10.88
C GLN A 24 -7.72 7.60 -10.45
N ALA A 25 -8.25 8.66 -11.05
CA ALA A 25 -9.59 9.17 -10.77
C ALA A 25 -10.68 8.12 -11.04
N GLU A 26 -10.61 7.44 -12.18
CA GLU A 26 -11.55 6.39 -12.55
C GLU A 26 -11.40 5.17 -11.65
N VAL A 27 -10.16 4.79 -11.31
CA VAL A 27 -9.90 3.67 -10.39
C VAL A 27 -10.51 3.96 -9.01
N CYS A 28 -10.31 5.16 -8.47
CA CYS A 28 -10.92 5.56 -7.19
C CYS A 28 -12.44 5.52 -7.26
N ALA A 29 -13.05 6.03 -8.33
CA ALA A 29 -14.50 6.00 -8.49
C ALA A 29 -15.05 4.56 -8.53
N LEU A 30 -14.42 3.68 -9.31
CA LEU A 30 -14.83 2.27 -9.42
C LEU A 30 -14.63 1.51 -8.11
N PHE A 31 -13.48 1.72 -7.45
CA PHE A 31 -13.16 1.06 -6.20
C PHE A 31 -14.09 1.52 -5.07
N ASN A 32 -14.33 2.84 -4.95
CA ASN A 32 -15.18 3.40 -3.91
C ASN A 32 -16.67 3.10 -4.12
N ALA A 33 -17.09 2.87 -5.36
CA ALA A 33 -18.43 2.37 -5.67
C ALA A 33 -18.63 0.92 -5.19
N LYS A 34 -17.55 0.12 -5.18
CA LYS A 34 -17.57 -1.28 -4.71
C LYS A 34 -17.37 -1.41 -3.20
N TYR A 35 -16.49 -0.58 -2.63
CA TYR A 35 -16.11 -0.61 -1.22
C TYR A 35 -16.52 0.68 -0.52
N THR A 36 -17.72 0.69 0.05
CA THR A 36 -18.28 1.85 0.76
C THR A 36 -17.62 2.09 2.11
N GLU A 37 -17.17 1.03 2.79
CA GLU A 37 -16.52 1.13 4.09
C GLU A 37 -15.02 1.48 4.02
N ASN A 38 -14.39 1.27 2.87
CA ASN A 38 -12.95 1.38 2.70
C ASN A 38 -12.64 2.16 1.42
N GLN A 39 -12.83 3.47 1.47
CA GLN A 39 -12.61 4.33 0.31
C GLN A 39 -11.14 4.74 0.14
N ILE A 40 -10.72 4.86 -1.12
CA ILE A 40 -9.39 5.34 -1.51
C ILE A 40 -9.48 6.75 -2.11
N SER A 41 -8.46 7.55 -1.85
CA SER A 41 -8.28 8.86 -2.48
C SER A 41 -7.36 8.75 -3.70
N GLN A 42 -7.42 9.75 -4.58
CA GLN A 42 -6.59 9.82 -5.78
C GLN A 42 -5.08 9.81 -5.44
N GLY A 43 -4.69 10.38 -4.31
CA GLY A 43 -3.30 10.35 -3.81
C GLY A 43 -2.92 9.09 -3.01
N SER A 44 -3.53 7.95 -3.31
CA SER A 44 -3.22 6.71 -2.57
C SER A 44 -1.77 6.28 -2.86
N GLU A 45 -0.99 6.04 -1.80
CA GLU A 45 0.40 5.55 -1.88
C GLU A 45 0.54 4.27 -2.73
N ILE A 46 -0.53 3.51 -2.93
CA ILE A 46 -0.50 2.27 -3.72
C ILE A 46 -0.06 2.55 -5.16
N PHE A 47 -0.54 3.65 -5.76
CA PHE A 47 -0.17 4.01 -7.12
C PHE A 47 1.32 4.35 -7.20
N HIS A 48 1.80 5.21 -6.30
CA HIS A 48 3.21 5.59 -6.24
C HIS A 48 4.12 4.39 -5.96
N LYS A 49 3.77 3.52 -5.00
CA LYS A 49 4.54 2.30 -4.70
C LYS A 49 4.63 1.37 -5.91
N PHE A 50 3.55 1.24 -6.66
CA PHE A 50 3.56 0.41 -7.86
C PHE A 50 4.40 1.02 -8.99
N GLU A 51 4.27 2.33 -9.24
CA GLU A 51 5.06 3.01 -10.27
C GLU A 51 6.56 3.04 -9.94
N GLU A 52 6.92 3.29 -8.67
CA GLU A 52 8.32 3.43 -8.26
C GLU A 52 9.02 2.09 -7.99
N HIS A 53 8.30 1.13 -7.41
CA HIS A 53 8.91 -0.11 -6.89
C HIS A 53 8.31 -1.39 -7.47
N GLY A 54 7.29 -1.30 -8.33
CA GLY A 54 6.63 -2.47 -8.92
C GLY A 54 5.91 -3.35 -7.89
N THR A 55 5.56 -2.81 -6.71
CA THR A 55 4.97 -3.57 -5.62
C THR A 55 3.87 -2.81 -4.90
N VAL A 56 2.95 -3.55 -4.28
CA VAL A 56 1.91 -3.02 -3.39
C VAL A 56 2.17 -3.33 -1.91
N HIS A 57 3.27 -4.04 -1.63
CA HIS A 57 3.68 -4.32 -0.26
C HIS A 57 4.15 -3.05 0.43
N ASP A 58 3.99 -3.04 1.75
CA ASP A 58 4.53 -1.96 2.56
C ASP A 58 6.05 -2.07 2.59
N LEU A 59 6.70 -1.06 2.01
CA LEU A 59 8.15 -0.98 1.99
C LEU A 59 8.68 -0.62 3.38
N PRO A 60 9.83 -1.18 3.79
CA PRO A 60 10.48 -0.78 5.03
C PRO A 60 10.78 0.71 4.97
N ARG A 61 10.27 1.48 5.95
CA ARG A 61 10.55 2.92 6.05
C ARG A 61 12.06 3.11 6.24
N THR A 62 12.74 3.58 5.19
CA THR A 62 14.13 4.04 5.26
C THR A 62 14.17 5.33 6.08
N GLY A 63 14.22 5.22 7.41
CA GLY A 63 14.25 6.40 8.27
C GLY A 63 14.16 6.16 9.77
N ARG A 64 13.86 4.95 10.23
CA ARG A 64 14.07 4.60 11.65
C ARG A 64 14.76 3.26 11.72
N ALA A 65 15.99 3.25 12.25
CA ALA A 65 16.59 2.04 12.74
C ALA A 65 15.54 1.32 13.61
N ARG A 66 15.22 0.07 13.27
CA ARG A 66 14.57 -0.83 14.20
C ARG A 66 15.53 -0.86 15.39
N THR A 67 15.16 -0.27 16.51
CA THR A 67 15.86 -0.52 17.77
C THR A 67 15.78 -2.03 17.97
N LEU A 68 16.87 -2.73 17.64
CA LEU A 68 17.07 -4.08 18.08
C LEU A 68 16.96 -4.00 19.60
N ASN A 69 15.91 -4.61 20.13
CA ASN A 69 15.79 -4.80 21.57
C ASN A 69 16.88 -5.82 21.92
N GLU A 70 18.12 -5.35 22.06
CA GLU A 70 19.17 -6.13 22.70
C GLU A 70 18.72 -6.30 24.15
N GLU A 71 18.35 -7.54 24.47
CA GLU A 71 18.08 -7.99 25.81
C GLU A 71 19.32 -7.69 26.67
N LYS A 72 19.25 -6.58 27.39
CA LYS A 72 20.23 -6.16 28.37
C LYS A 72 20.23 -7.19 29.51
N LYS A 73 21.05 -8.24 29.39
CA LYS A 73 21.48 -9.06 30.53
C LYS A 73 22.23 -8.14 31.50
N TRP A 74 21.57 -7.78 32.59
CA TRP A 74 22.25 -7.25 33.77
C TRP A 74 22.82 -8.44 34.53
N ASP A 75 24.11 -8.72 34.34
CA ASP A 75 24.86 -9.56 35.27
C ASP A 75 25.22 -8.69 36.48
N THR A 76 24.53 -8.93 37.59
CA THR A 76 24.88 -8.39 38.91
C THR A 76 26.07 -9.16 39.45
N ALA A 77 27.18 -8.47 39.70
CA ALA A 77 28.33 -8.95 40.49
C ALA A 77 28.51 -8.05 41.71
#